data_AF-A0A4V2XXY4-F1
#
_entry.id   AF-A0A4V2XXY4-F1
#
_cell.length_a   1.000
_cell.length_b   1.000
_cell.length_c   1.000
_cell.angle_alpha   90.00
_cell.angle_beta   90.00
_cell.angle_gamma   90.00
#
_symmetry.space_group_name_H-M   'P 1'
#
loop_
_entity.id
_entity.type
_entity.pdbx_description
1 polymer ?
#
loop_
_entity_poly.entity_id
_entity_poly.type
_entity_poly.pdbx_seq_one_letter_code
_entity_poly.pdbx_strand_id
1 'polypeptide(L)'
;MKLDRAIREVQDAEADLAKELRHLGERHAVEHDLYHLGLTLARQCAEHVERLAPFAERYGVSQPRVDASPGLLDALRSTGARLVGRSEAVGVLLLRDLRDLYLGAQEAEIAWVILAQAAQASRDRDLLQVTETCHQAAETRGKWLRTRIKVTAPQVLASG
;
A
#
# COMPACT_ATOMS: atom_id res chain seq x y z
N MET A 1 23.69 -14.13 -7.25
CA MET A 1 22.24 -14.16 -6.97
C MET A 1 21.71 -12.73 -7.07
N LYS A 2 20.51 -12.49 -7.61
CA LYS A 2 20.00 -11.13 -7.92
C LYS A 2 19.25 -10.51 -6.72
N LEU A 3 19.92 -10.42 -5.56
CA LEU A 3 19.34 -9.82 -4.34
C LEU A 3 19.06 -8.33 -4.51
N ASP A 4 19.93 -7.65 -5.25
CA ASP A 4 19.77 -6.25 -5.64
C ASP A 4 18.42 -5.97 -6.31
N ARG A 5 18.00 -6.86 -7.22
CA ARG A 5 16.71 -6.75 -7.91
C ARG A 5 15.53 -7.02 -6.98
N ALA A 6 15.62 -8.06 -6.15
CA ALA A 6 14.53 -8.40 -5.22
C ALA A 6 14.33 -7.32 -4.14
N ILE A 7 15.42 -6.71 -3.65
CA ILE A 7 15.36 -5.58 -2.72
C ILE A 7 14.69 -4.38 -3.39
N ARG A 8 15.09 -4.06 -4.64
CA ARG A 8 14.48 -2.96 -5.39
C ARG A 8 12.98 -3.18 -5.61
N GLU A 9 12.58 -4.39 -5.99
CA GLU A 9 11.18 -4.74 -6.22
C GLU A 9 10.32 -4.53 -4.96
N VAL A 10 10.83 -4.91 -3.79
CA VAL A 10 10.16 -4.62 -2.50
C VAL A 10 10.10 -3.12 -2.20
N GLN A 11 11.20 -2.39 -2.43
CA GLN A 11 11.25 -0.94 -2.21
C GLN A 11 10.24 -0.19 -3.07
N ASP A 12 10.19 -0.54 -4.36
CA ASP A 12 9.28 0.09 -5.32
C ASP A 12 7.82 -0.25 -4.96
N ALA A 13 7.51 -1.53 -4.69
CA ALA A 13 6.15 -1.95 -4.35
C ALA A 13 5.63 -1.33 -3.03
N GLU A 14 6.45 -1.25 -1.98
CA GLU A 14 6.04 -0.58 -0.72
C GLU A 14 5.93 0.94 -0.89
N ALA A 15 6.81 1.57 -1.69
CA ALA A 15 6.74 3.01 -1.96
C ALA A 15 5.49 3.39 -2.75
N ASP A 16 5.18 2.63 -3.81
CA ASP A 16 3.98 2.82 -4.63
C ASP A 16 2.71 2.59 -3.80
N LEU A 17 2.68 1.52 -3.00
CA LEU A 17 1.55 1.26 -2.10
C LEU A 17 1.38 2.38 -1.05
N ALA A 18 2.47 2.89 -0.47
CA ALA A 18 2.41 4.00 0.46
C ALA A 18 1.78 5.26 -0.16
N LYS A 19 2.11 5.53 -1.43
CA LYS A 19 1.53 6.65 -2.19
C LYS A 19 0.03 6.46 -2.41
N GLU A 20 -0.38 5.29 -2.87
CA GLU A 20 -1.80 4.99 -3.11
C GLU A 20 -2.64 5.01 -1.83
N LEU A 21 -2.07 4.56 -0.70
CA LEU A 21 -2.72 4.62 0.61
C LEU A 21 -2.96 6.06 1.09
N ARG A 22 -2.01 6.98 0.85
CA ARG A 22 -2.20 8.41 1.14
C ARG A 22 -3.28 9.01 0.25
N HIS A 23 -3.22 8.73 -1.05
CA HIS A 23 -4.23 9.21 -2.00
C HIS A 23 -5.64 8.70 -1.67
N LEU A 24 -5.80 7.44 -1.22
CA LEU A 24 -7.09 6.95 -0.75
C LEU A 24 -7.59 7.78 0.43
N GLY A 25 -6.75 7.96 1.45
CA GLY A 25 -7.11 8.70 2.65
C GLY A 25 -7.56 10.12 2.34
N GLU A 26 -6.83 10.82 1.46
CA GLU A 26 -7.18 12.17 1.00
C GLU A 26 -8.48 12.20 0.19
N ARG A 27 -8.66 11.27 -0.76
CA ARG A 27 -9.85 11.22 -1.64
C ARG A 27 -11.13 10.90 -0.88
N HIS A 28 -11.03 10.09 0.18
CA HIS A 28 -12.16 9.64 0.99
C HIS A 28 -12.14 10.23 2.41
N ALA A 29 -11.57 11.42 2.59
CA ALA A 29 -11.39 12.04 3.91
C ALA A 29 -12.69 12.31 4.68
N VAL A 30 -13.84 12.30 3.99
CA VAL A 30 -15.18 12.37 4.60
C VAL A 30 -15.45 11.13 5.47
N GLU A 31 -14.88 9.99 5.11
CA GLU A 31 -14.81 8.77 5.92
C GLU A 31 -13.54 8.84 6.77
N HIS A 32 -13.67 9.43 7.96
CA HIS A 32 -12.54 9.69 8.85
C HIS A 32 -11.75 8.42 9.23
N ASP A 33 -12.38 7.25 9.25
CA ASP A 33 -11.71 5.97 9.48
C ASP A 33 -10.75 5.61 8.33
N LEU A 34 -11.14 5.86 7.08
CA LEU A 34 -10.29 5.64 5.90
C LEU A 34 -9.12 6.62 5.84
N TYR A 35 -9.32 7.88 6.22
CA TYR A 35 -8.25 8.88 6.28
C TYR A 35 -7.11 8.45 7.20
N HIS A 36 -7.42 8.21 8.49
CA HIS A 36 -6.41 7.86 9.49
C HIS A 36 -5.75 6.53 9.18
N LEU A 37 -6.52 5.59 8.64
CA LEU A 37 -5.99 4.29 8.33
C LEU A 37 -5.09 4.31 7.09
N GLY A 38 -5.48 5.02 6.03
CA GLY A 38 -4.61 5.23 4.85
C GLY A 38 -3.26 5.78 5.27
N LEU A 39 -3.26 6.81 6.13
CA LEU A 39 -2.02 7.39 6.66
C LEU A 39 -1.22 6.39 7.53
N THR A 40 -1.90 5.62 8.38
CA THR A 40 -1.26 4.62 9.25
C THR A 40 -0.59 3.52 8.44
N LEU A 41 -1.29 2.95 7.45
CA LEU A 41 -0.75 1.91 6.59
C LEU A 41 0.36 2.45 5.68
N ALA A 42 0.23 3.67 5.17
CA ALA A 42 1.28 4.32 4.38
C ALA A 42 2.56 4.54 5.19
N ARG A 43 2.43 4.86 6.48
CA ARG A 43 3.57 4.96 7.40
C ARG A 43 4.23 3.59 7.60
N GLN A 44 3.46 2.53 7.77
CA GLN A 44 4.01 1.18 7.88
C GLN A 44 4.80 0.76 6.63
N CYS A 45 4.30 1.07 5.42
CA CYS A 45 5.04 0.87 4.18
C CYS A 45 6.41 1.59 4.21
N ALA A 46 6.42 2.86 4.61
CA ALA A 46 7.66 3.64 4.70
C ALA A 46 8.63 3.05 5.73
N GLU A 47 8.14 2.64 6.90
CA GLU A 47 8.94 1.98 7.93
C GLU A 47 9.53 0.64 7.42
N HIS A 48 8.83 -0.09 6.55
CA HIS A 48 9.38 -1.30 5.92
C HIS A 48 10.55 -0.98 4.98
N VAL A 49 10.44 0.08 4.17
CA VAL A 49 11.52 0.54 3.29
C VAL A 49 12.73 0.99 4.12
N GLU A 50 12.50 1.72 5.22
CA GLU A 50 13.55 2.14 6.16
C GLU A 50 14.27 0.95 6.80
N ARG A 51 13.54 -0.08 7.22
CA ARG A 51 14.13 -1.33 7.76
C ARG A 51 14.97 -2.07 6.72
N LEU A 52 14.66 -1.92 5.43
CA LEU A 52 15.40 -2.55 4.35
C LEU A 52 16.63 -1.74 3.91
N ALA A 53 16.73 -0.46 4.30
CA ALA A 53 17.79 0.45 3.89
C ALA A 53 19.23 -0.06 4.15
N PRO A 54 19.57 -0.67 5.31
CA PRO A 54 20.93 -1.18 5.55
C PRO A 54 21.31 -2.30 4.56
N PHE A 55 20.32 -3.09 4.14
CA PHE A 55 20.50 -4.18 3.17
C PHE A 55 20.60 -3.63 1.76
N ALA A 56 19.80 -2.64 1.42
CA ALA A 56 19.88 -1.94 0.14
C ALA A 56 21.29 -1.35 -0.06
N GLU A 57 21.83 -0.67 0.95
CA GLU A 57 23.21 -0.17 0.92
C GLU A 57 24.23 -1.29 0.76
N ARG A 58 24.12 -2.37 1.56
CA ARG A 58 25.01 -3.53 1.49
C ARG A 58 25.02 -4.21 0.11
N TYR A 59 23.89 -4.21 -0.59
CA TYR A 59 23.74 -4.84 -1.90
C TYR A 59 23.80 -3.84 -3.07
N GLY A 60 24.18 -2.58 -2.84
CA GLY A 60 24.37 -1.57 -3.88
C GLY A 60 23.06 -1.08 -4.54
N VAL A 61 21.94 -1.17 -3.83
CA VAL A 61 20.63 -0.73 -4.27
C VAL A 61 20.36 0.69 -3.76
N SER A 62 20.14 1.62 -4.66
CA SER A 62 19.70 2.98 -4.32
C SER A 62 18.31 2.97 -3.69
N GLN A 63 18.13 3.77 -2.65
CA GLN A 63 16.83 4.06 -2.03
C GLN A 63 15.80 4.50 -3.10
N PRO A 64 14.52 4.10 -2.96
CA PRO A 64 13.47 4.58 -3.83
C PRO A 64 13.38 6.11 -3.71
N ARG A 65 13.16 6.80 -4.84
CA ARG A 65 12.92 8.24 -4.81
C ARG A 65 11.61 8.48 -4.08
N VAL A 66 11.68 9.12 -2.91
CA VAL A 66 10.51 9.73 -2.30
C VAL A 66 10.16 10.93 -3.15
N ASP A 67 9.28 10.75 -4.13
CA ASP A 67 8.70 11.88 -4.85
C ASP A 67 7.86 12.69 -3.85
N ALA A 68 8.46 13.75 -3.32
CA ALA A 68 7.75 14.81 -2.62
C ALA A 68 6.93 15.60 -3.66
N SER A 69 5.84 15.02 -4.15
CA SER A 69 4.84 15.76 -4.88
C SER A 69 3.65 16.06 -3.97
N PRO A 70 3.23 17.33 -3.84
CA PRO A 70 2.10 17.71 -3.01
C PRO A 70 0.82 17.24 -3.68
N GLY A 71 0.16 16.24 -3.10
CA GLY A 71 -1.18 15.75 -3.50
C GLY A 71 -2.33 16.76 -3.30
N LEU A 72 -2.01 18.04 -3.08
CA LEU A 72 -3.00 19.08 -2.78
C LEU A 72 -3.81 19.53 -4.00
N LEU A 73 -3.40 19.19 -5.23
CA LEU A 73 -4.03 19.70 -6.47
C LEU A 73 -4.93 18.71 -7.22
N ASP A 74 -4.94 17.42 -6.88
CA ASP A 74 -5.89 16.46 -7.47
C ASP A 74 -7.17 16.27 -6.63
N ALA A 75 -7.15 16.67 -5.35
CA ALA A 75 -8.31 16.58 -4.45
C ALA A 75 -9.36 17.70 -4.65
N LEU A 76 -9.04 18.79 -5.36
CA LEU A 76 -9.90 19.97 -5.50
C LEU A 76 -10.63 20.06 -6.85
N ARG A 77 -11.26 18.96 -7.31
CA ARG A 77 -12.13 19.02 -8.49
C ARG A 77 -13.54 18.46 -8.32
N SER A 78 -14.11 18.48 -7.11
CA SER A 78 -15.52 18.10 -6.96
C SER A 78 -16.34 19.00 -6.01
N THR A 79 -16.74 20.16 -6.51
CA THR A 79 -17.88 20.90 -5.95
C THR A 79 -18.92 21.14 -7.05
N GLY A 80 -20.14 20.63 -6.85
CA GLY A 80 -21.31 21.01 -7.65
C GLY A 80 -22.30 19.89 -7.98
N ALA A 81 -23.40 19.83 -7.21
CA ALA A 81 -24.75 19.34 -7.56
C ALA A 81 -25.15 17.82 -7.51
N ARG A 82 -26.36 17.62 -6.95
CA ARG A 82 -27.25 16.42 -6.82
C ARG A 82 -26.86 15.33 -5.81
N LEU A 83 -27.64 15.26 -4.72
CA LEU A 83 -27.34 14.52 -3.48
C LEU A 83 -27.48 12.98 -3.56
N VAL A 84 -28.32 12.43 -4.43
CA VAL A 84 -28.57 10.96 -4.47
C VAL A 84 -27.59 10.25 -5.42
N GLY A 85 -27.46 10.69 -6.68
CA GLY A 85 -26.57 10.05 -7.66
C GLY A 85 -25.06 10.22 -7.40
N ARG A 86 -24.65 11.21 -6.58
CA ARG A 86 -23.24 11.37 -6.18
C ARG A 86 -22.83 10.39 -5.09
N SER A 87 -23.74 10.01 -4.19
CA SER A 87 -23.43 9.06 -3.10
C SER A 87 -23.11 7.67 -3.66
N GLU A 88 -23.88 7.22 -4.66
CA GLU A 88 -23.64 5.96 -5.35
C GLU A 88 -22.32 5.98 -6.13
N ALA A 89 -22.05 7.05 -6.89
CA ALA A 89 -20.79 7.22 -7.61
C ALA A 89 -19.56 7.27 -6.69
N VAL A 90 -19.68 7.86 -5.49
CA VAL A 90 -18.63 7.88 -4.47
C VAL A 90 -18.39 6.48 -3.89
N GLY A 91 -19.45 5.72 -3.61
CA GLY A 91 -19.35 4.33 -3.14
C GLY A 91 -18.67 3.39 -4.15
N VAL A 92 -19.04 3.50 -5.43
CA VAL A 92 -18.42 2.71 -6.51
C VAL A 92 -16.95 3.07 -6.68
N LEU A 93 -16.60 4.37 -6.58
CA LEU A 93 -15.21 4.81 -6.61
C LEU A 93 -14.41 4.25 -5.43
N LEU A 94 -14.96 4.28 -4.21
CA LEU A 94 -14.32 3.69 -3.04
C LEU A 94 -14.07 2.20 -3.22
N LEU A 95 -15.05 1.45 -3.72
CA LEU A 95 -14.89 0.01 -3.95
C LEU A 95 -13.79 -0.29 -4.98
N ARG A 96 -13.68 0.53 -6.04
CA ARG A 96 -12.58 0.46 -7.00
C ARG A 96 -11.24 0.74 -6.34
N ASP A 97 -11.14 1.82 -5.56
CA ASP A 97 -9.89 2.20 -4.89
C ASP A 97 -9.44 1.14 -3.89
N LEU A 98 -10.36 0.56 -3.11
CA LEU A 98 -10.07 -0.55 -2.20
C LEU A 98 -9.58 -1.79 -2.95
N ARG A 99 -10.16 -2.09 -4.12
CA ARG A 99 -9.71 -3.20 -4.99
C ARG A 99 -8.29 -2.95 -5.49
N ASP A 100 -8.01 -1.76 -5.99
CA ASP A 100 -6.70 -1.42 -6.55
C ASP A 100 -5.62 -1.44 -5.44
N LEU A 101 -5.94 -0.93 -4.25
CA LEU A 101 -5.09 -1.06 -3.05
C LEU A 101 -4.88 -2.52 -2.62
N TYR A 102 -5.92 -3.34 -2.67
CA TYR A 102 -5.78 -4.76 -2.35
C TYR A 102 -4.77 -5.43 -3.30
N LEU A 103 -4.84 -5.13 -4.60
CA LEU A 103 -3.88 -5.67 -5.57
C LEU A 103 -2.46 -5.18 -5.31
N GLY A 104 -2.25 -3.88 -5.09
CA GLY A 104 -0.93 -3.35 -4.74
C GLY A 104 -0.38 -3.90 -3.41
N ALA A 105 -1.26 -4.18 -2.44
CA ALA A 105 -0.86 -4.81 -1.18
C ALA A 105 -0.43 -6.28 -1.38
N GLN A 106 -1.04 -7.02 -2.31
CA GLN A 106 -0.60 -8.37 -2.66
C GLN A 106 0.70 -8.36 -3.47
N GLU A 107 0.90 -7.35 -4.33
CA GLU A 107 2.16 -7.14 -5.04
C GLU A 107 3.33 -6.89 -4.07
N ALA A 108 3.15 -5.99 -3.10
CA ALA A 108 4.15 -5.77 -2.06
C ALA A 108 4.39 -7.03 -1.21
N GLU A 109 3.33 -7.76 -0.83
CA GLU A 109 3.44 -8.98 -0.02
C GLU A 109 4.19 -10.10 -0.75
N ILE A 110 3.92 -10.33 -2.04
CA ILE A 110 4.62 -11.37 -2.80
C ILE A 110 6.08 -10.97 -3.08
N ALA A 111 6.37 -9.69 -3.24
CA ALA A 111 7.75 -9.20 -3.34
C ALA A 111 8.54 -9.52 -2.06
N TRP A 112 7.93 -9.38 -0.87
CA TRP A 112 8.54 -9.81 0.39
C TRP A 112 8.81 -11.31 0.44
N VAL A 113 7.89 -12.14 -0.05
CA VAL A 113 8.09 -13.60 -0.13
C VAL A 113 9.29 -13.93 -1.02
N ILE A 114 9.37 -13.31 -2.21
CA ILE A 114 10.49 -13.52 -3.14
C ILE A 114 11.82 -13.11 -2.49
N LEU A 115 11.84 -11.96 -1.82
CA LEU A 115 13.04 -11.49 -1.12
C LEU A 115 13.43 -12.40 0.05
N ALA A 116 12.47 -12.94 0.82
CA ALA A 116 12.74 -13.89 1.89
C ALA A 116 13.39 -15.18 1.35
N GLN A 117 12.88 -15.72 0.24
CA GLN A 117 13.47 -16.89 -0.41
C GLN A 117 14.89 -16.61 -0.93
N ALA A 118 15.12 -15.42 -1.49
CA ALA A 118 16.44 -14.99 -1.89
C ALA A 118 17.37 -14.89 -0.68
N ALA A 119 16.96 -14.23 0.41
CA ALA A 119 17.74 -14.09 1.63
C ALA A 119 18.15 -15.46 2.21
N GLN A 120 17.20 -16.40 2.25
CA GLN A 120 17.42 -17.78 2.68
C GLN A 120 18.46 -18.49 1.79
N ALA A 121 18.36 -18.36 0.47
CA ALA A 121 19.32 -18.95 -0.48
C ALA A 121 20.74 -18.36 -0.34
N SER A 122 20.87 -17.07 0.00
CA SER A 122 22.17 -16.44 0.32
C SER A 122 22.71 -16.77 1.70
N ARG A 123 21.91 -17.42 2.57
CA ARG A 123 22.21 -17.60 4.00
C ARG A 123 22.38 -16.28 4.76
N ASP A 124 21.67 -15.26 4.32
CA ASP A 124 21.66 -13.93 4.91
C ASP A 124 20.60 -13.87 6.01
N ARG A 125 20.99 -14.26 7.23
CA ARG A 125 20.06 -14.42 8.36
C ARG A 125 19.43 -13.10 8.80
N ASP A 126 20.20 -12.02 8.76
CA ASP A 126 19.71 -10.70 9.18
C ASP A 126 18.65 -10.19 8.20
N LEU A 127 18.88 -10.36 6.89
CA LEU A 127 17.90 -9.99 5.86
C LEU A 127 16.66 -10.88 5.98
N LEU A 128 16.85 -12.19 6.17
CA LEU A 128 15.74 -13.12 6.32
C LEU A 128 14.81 -12.72 7.48
N GLN A 129 15.37 -12.40 8.64
CA GLN A 129 14.59 -11.96 9.81
C GLN A 129 13.76 -10.69 9.53
N VAL A 130 14.35 -9.71 8.82
CA VAL A 130 13.65 -8.48 8.43
C VAL A 130 12.52 -8.79 7.45
N THR A 131 12.79 -9.65 6.46
CA THR A 131 11.78 -10.03 5.46
C THR A 131 10.60 -10.77 6.09
N GLU A 132 10.83 -11.69 7.02
CA GLU A 132 9.78 -12.43 7.72
C GLU A 132 8.88 -11.50 8.54
N THR A 133 9.49 -10.54 9.25
CA THR A 133 8.74 -9.57 10.07
C THR A 133 7.89 -8.65 9.20
N CYS A 134 8.45 -8.10 8.12
CA CYS A 134 7.74 -7.16 7.23
C CYS A 134 6.67 -7.89 6.40
N HIS A 135 6.94 -9.13 5.98
CA HIS A 135 5.97 -9.99 5.29
C HIS A 135 4.72 -10.25 6.14
N GLN A 136 4.85 -10.58 7.43
CA GLN A 136 3.70 -10.79 8.32
C GLN A 136 2.83 -9.53 8.46
N ALA A 137 3.45 -8.36 8.53
CA ALA A 137 2.74 -7.09 8.54
C ALA A 137 2.02 -6.83 7.20
N ALA A 138 2.68 -7.08 6.07
CA ALA A 138 2.10 -6.96 4.73
C ALA A 138 0.90 -7.91 4.52
N GLU A 139 1.00 -9.15 5.00
CA GLU A 139 -0.08 -10.13 4.95
C GLU A 139 -1.30 -9.67 5.78
N THR A 140 -1.06 -9.13 6.98
CA THR A 140 -2.10 -8.56 7.85
C THR A 140 -2.83 -7.40 7.18
N ARG A 141 -2.09 -6.51 6.49
CA ARG A 141 -2.65 -5.41 5.68
C ARG A 141 -3.56 -5.93 4.56
N GLY A 142 -3.13 -6.97 3.84
CA GLY A 142 -3.95 -7.61 2.80
C GLY A 142 -5.25 -8.22 3.34
N LYS A 143 -5.20 -8.91 4.49
CA LYS A 143 -6.37 -9.46 5.19
C LYS A 143 -7.35 -8.35 5.58
N TRP A 144 -6.83 -7.22 6.07
CA TRP A 144 -7.65 -6.07 6.43
C TRP A 144 -8.35 -5.45 5.20
N LEU A 145 -7.62 -5.19 4.11
CA LEU A 145 -8.18 -4.63 2.87
C LEU A 145 -9.30 -5.52 2.31
N ARG A 146 -9.07 -6.83 2.27
CA ARG A 146 -10.09 -7.81 1.88
C ARG A 146 -11.33 -7.73 2.77
N THR A 147 -11.14 -7.55 4.07
CA THR A 147 -12.24 -7.44 5.03
C THR A 147 -13.06 -6.18 4.78
N ARG A 148 -12.42 -5.03 4.50
CA ARG A 148 -13.15 -3.81 4.13
C ARG A 148 -13.91 -3.94 2.83
N ILE A 149 -13.32 -4.53 1.79
CA ILE A 149 -14.04 -4.79 0.53
C ILE A 149 -15.32 -5.60 0.79
N LYS A 150 -15.25 -6.63 1.65
CA LYS A 150 -16.43 -7.43 2.02
C LYS A 150 -17.51 -6.63 2.74
N VAL A 151 -17.14 -5.60 3.52
CA VAL A 151 -18.08 -4.73 4.22
C VAL A 151 -18.67 -3.67 3.28
N THR A 152 -17.83 -3.04 2.46
CA THR A 152 -18.22 -1.94 1.57
C THR A 152 -19.02 -2.44 0.36
N ALA A 153 -18.67 -3.58 -0.24
CA ALA A 153 -19.29 -4.03 -1.48
C ALA A 153 -20.83 -4.20 -1.40
N PRO A 154 -21.41 -4.86 -0.36
CA PRO A 154 -22.87 -4.95 -0.25
C PRO A 154 -23.54 -3.59 -0.10
N GLN A 155 -22.95 -2.69 0.68
CA GLN A 155 -23.51 -1.34 0.91
C GLN A 155 -23.57 -0.55 -0.39
N VAL A 156 -22.50 -0.60 -1.17
CA VAL A 156 -22.40 0.11 -2.46
C VAL A 156 -23.32 -0.52 -3.52
N LEU A 157 -23.34 -1.84 -3.62
CA LEU A 157 -24.03 -2.54 -4.72
C LEU A 157 -25.53 -2.78 -4.47
N ALA A 158 -25.98 -2.83 -3.21
CA ALA A 158 -27.40 -3.02 -2.88
C ALA A 158 -28.14 -1.71 -2.60
N SER A 159 -27.42 -0.60 -2.42
CA SER A 159 -28.00 0.73 -2.19
C SER A 159 -28.01 1.62 -3.45
N GLY A 160 -27.61 1.07 -4.61
CA GLY A 160 -27.78 1.65 -5.94
C GLY A 160 -29.04 1.14 -6.65
#